data_AF-A0A821VFD4-F1
#
_entry.id   AF-A0A821VFD4-F1
#
_cell.length_a   1.000
_cell.length_b   1.000
_cell.length_c   1.000
_cell.angle_alpha   90.00
_cell.angle_beta   90.00
_cell.angle_gamma   90.00
#
_symmetry.space_group_name_H-M   'P 1'
#
loop_
_entity.id
_entity.type
_entity.pdbx_description
1 polymer ?
#
loop_
_entity_poly.entity_id
_entity_poly.type
_entity_poly.pdbx_seq_one_letter_code
_entity_poly.pdbx_strand_id
1 'polypeptide(L)'
;MIELHDLSLDELLDSTTSNTDRSFSIISSSLGQYSSRKYVLVDNHKVNHAKPSPCWNQFALPVVKDENNRDIVIKNFATCRSCYATYVFTYGSTKSLNSHKCVKELSSISTSPSTKSPSLNSKINRFSSEKKKTLTSLIALWICQSIRPISIVEDEGFLNIIQQYLSWDGGLFNNIYGNDILPSRSTITREIKRQANDIREHQGVILRKGAKQECLAISSDFME
;
A
#
# COMPACT_ATOMS: atom_id res chain seq x y z
N MET A 1 20.35 50.91 12.32
CA MET A 1 21.45 50.18 11.68
C MET A 1 21.83 49.07 12.65
N ILE A 2 21.18 47.91 12.51
CA ILE A 2 21.39 46.70 13.31
C ILE A 2 21.37 45.57 12.28
N GLU A 3 22.47 44.83 12.22
CA GLU A 3 22.73 43.75 11.25
C GLU A 3 21.83 42.55 11.51
N LEU A 4 21.20 42.04 10.46
CA LEU A 4 20.56 40.72 10.43
C LEU A 4 21.62 39.70 10.03
N HIS A 5 22.02 38.86 10.97
CA HIS A 5 22.78 37.65 10.69
C HIS A 5 21.86 36.59 10.07
N ASP A 6 22.24 36.12 8.88
CA ASP A 6 21.76 34.90 8.23
C ASP A 6 21.95 33.70 9.16
N LEU A 7 20.87 33.00 9.49
CA LEU A 7 20.92 31.65 10.05
C LEU A 7 20.40 30.69 8.98
N SER A 8 21.32 29.83 8.53
CA SER A 8 21.13 28.77 7.55
C SER A 8 20.01 27.81 7.95
N LEU A 9 19.21 27.41 6.96
CA LEU A 9 18.04 26.53 7.07
C LEU A 9 18.40 25.03 7.00
N ASP A 10 19.65 24.66 7.31
CA ASP A 10 20.15 23.29 7.24
C ASP A 10 20.06 22.51 8.57
N GLU A 11 19.54 23.12 9.66
CA GLU A 11 19.56 22.51 11.00
C GLU A 11 18.19 22.01 11.54
N LEU A 12 17.17 21.87 10.68
CA LEU A 12 15.80 21.46 11.10
C LEU A 12 15.30 20.13 10.50
N LEU A 13 16.21 19.28 10.01
CA LEU A 13 15.91 17.91 9.60
C LEU A 13 16.50 16.89 10.58
N ASP A 14 16.06 16.92 11.84
CA ASP A 14 16.24 15.75 12.71
C ASP A 14 15.25 15.78 13.88
N SER A 15 14.06 15.20 13.71
CA SER A 15 13.21 14.62 14.78
C SER A 15 11.75 14.44 14.33
N THR A 16 11.44 13.41 13.54
CA THR A 16 10.06 12.83 13.52
C THR A 16 9.96 11.42 12.90
N THR A 17 11.08 10.72 12.67
CA THR A 17 11.13 9.33 12.19
C THR A 17 11.33 8.35 13.34
N SER A 18 10.30 8.02 14.14
CA SER A 18 10.55 7.11 15.27
C SER A 18 9.48 6.11 15.71
N ASN A 19 8.29 6.05 15.10
CA ASN A 19 7.29 5.04 15.56
C ASN A 19 6.67 4.12 14.50
N THR A 20 6.48 4.55 13.26
CA THR A 20 6.11 3.64 12.14
C THR A 20 7.33 3.02 11.47
N ASP A 21 8.45 3.75 11.45
CA ASP A 21 9.75 3.25 10.98
C ASP A 21 10.37 2.19 11.89
N ARG A 22 10.00 2.11 13.17
CA ARG A 22 10.52 1.05 14.05
C ARG A 22 9.96 -0.31 13.68
N SER A 23 8.67 -0.43 13.38
CA SER A 23 8.06 -1.69 12.91
C SER A 23 8.55 -2.07 11.50
N PHE A 24 8.76 -1.07 10.63
CA PHE A 24 9.20 -1.25 9.25
C PHE A 24 10.69 -1.58 9.13
N SER A 25 11.55 -0.91 9.92
CA SER A 25 12.98 -1.21 10.01
C SER A 25 13.22 -2.56 10.67
N ILE A 26 12.47 -2.94 11.71
CA ILE A 26 12.63 -4.25 12.37
C ILE A 26 12.29 -5.39 11.40
N ILE A 27 11.23 -5.28 10.59
CA ILE A 27 10.82 -6.35 9.67
C ILE A 27 11.68 -6.37 8.39
N SER A 28 12.00 -5.21 7.81
CA SER A 28 12.87 -5.14 6.62
C SER A 28 14.33 -5.51 6.92
N SER A 29 14.86 -5.12 8.08
CA SER A 29 16.20 -5.54 8.53
C SER A 29 16.23 -7.01 8.99
N SER A 30 15.13 -7.55 9.52
CA SER A 30 15.06 -8.96 9.94
C SER A 30 14.74 -9.97 8.82
N LEU A 31 14.12 -9.53 7.71
CA LEU A 31 13.78 -10.38 6.56
C LEU A 31 14.66 -10.13 5.32
N GLY A 32 15.54 -9.13 5.36
CA GLY A 32 16.37 -8.68 4.23
C GLY A 32 17.31 -9.75 3.66
N GLN A 33 17.66 -10.76 4.45
CA GLN A 33 18.31 -11.99 4.02
C GLN A 33 17.70 -13.16 4.80
N TYR A 34 17.32 -14.22 4.09
CA TYR A 34 16.87 -15.47 4.70
C TYR A 34 17.88 -15.99 5.71
N SER A 35 17.53 -15.89 6.99
CA SER A 35 18.14 -16.70 8.02
C SER A 35 17.25 -17.92 8.20
N SER A 36 17.71 -19.07 7.71
CA SER A 36 17.03 -20.39 7.79
C SER A 36 16.58 -20.79 9.20
N ARG A 37 16.98 -20.05 10.23
CA ARG A 37 16.64 -20.26 11.63
C ARG A 37 15.38 -19.52 12.10
N LYS A 38 14.82 -18.56 11.34
CA LYS A 38 13.70 -17.71 11.81
C LYS A 38 12.34 -17.99 11.16
N TYR A 39 12.30 -18.54 9.95
CA TYR A 39 11.04 -18.80 9.26
C TYR A 39 11.17 -19.95 8.25
N VAL A 40 10.05 -20.64 8.03
CA VAL A 40 9.91 -21.75 7.07
C VAL A 40 9.22 -21.26 5.81
N LEU A 41 9.58 -21.80 4.66
CA LEU A 41 8.95 -21.47 3.39
C LEU A 41 7.82 -22.45 3.09
N VAL A 42 6.63 -21.93 2.87
CA VAL A 42 5.44 -22.71 2.51
C VAL A 42 4.94 -22.31 1.13
N ASP A 43 4.49 -23.31 0.37
CA ASP A 43 3.93 -23.08 -0.95
C ASP A 43 2.62 -22.31 -0.89
N ASN A 44 2.46 -21.35 -1.81
CA ASN A 44 1.25 -20.53 -1.87
C ASN A 44 -0.03 -21.36 -2.05
N HIS A 45 0.01 -22.50 -2.77
CA HIS A 45 -1.17 -23.35 -2.96
C HIS A 45 -1.62 -24.10 -1.69
N LYS A 46 -0.74 -24.22 -0.68
CA LYS A 46 -1.09 -24.83 0.62
C LYS A 46 -1.83 -23.84 1.51
N VAL A 47 -1.65 -22.54 1.25
CA VAL A 47 -2.27 -21.44 2.02
C VAL A 47 -3.50 -20.90 1.30
N ASN A 48 -3.43 -20.78 -0.02
CA ASN A 48 -4.48 -20.23 -0.87
C ASN A 48 -5.04 -21.32 -1.78
N HIS A 49 -6.34 -21.58 -1.70
CA HIS A 49 -7.04 -22.58 -2.53
C HIS A 49 -7.19 -22.17 -4.01
N ALA A 50 -6.87 -20.93 -4.36
CA ALA A 50 -6.90 -20.46 -5.74
C ALA A 50 -5.69 -20.99 -6.53
N LYS A 51 -5.89 -21.27 -7.83
CA LYS A 51 -4.81 -21.69 -8.73
C LYS A 51 -3.70 -20.62 -8.74
N PRO A 52 -2.49 -20.91 -8.26
CA PRO A 52 -1.44 -19.91 -8.14
C PRO A 52 -0.92 -19.51 -9.53
N SER A 53 -0.51 -18.25 -9.67
CA SER A 53 0.24 -17.79 -10.84
C SER A 53 1.61 -18.48 -10.96
N PRO A 54 2.18 -18.62 -12.17
CA PRO A 54 3.43 -19.36 -12.40
C PRO A 54 4.64 -18.88 -11.57
N CYS A 55 4.69 -17.61 -11.18
CA CYS A 55 5.77 -17.08 -10.35
C CYS A 55 5.88 -17.78 -8.99
N TRP A 56 4.80 -18.37 -8.46
CA TRP A 56 4.83 -19.10 -7.19
C TRP A 56 5.61 -20.42 -7.25
N ASN A 57 6.05 -20.86 -8.43
CA ASN A 57 7.04 -21.93 -8.52
C ASN A 57 8.41 -21.47 -8.00
N GLN A 58 8.70 -20.17 -8.11
CA GLN A 58 9.96 -19.55 -7.75
C GLN A 58 9.92 -18.84 -6.39
N PHE A 59 8.72 -18.58 -5.88
CA PHE A 59 8.49 -17.87 -4.62
C PHE A 59 7.70 -18.73 -3.64
N ALA A 60 7.97 -18.54 -2.35
CA ALA A 60 7.21 -19.16 -1.27
C ALA A 60 6.83 -18.12 -0.22
N LEU A 61 5.79 -18.40 0.55
CA LEU A 61 5.37 -17.54 1.65
C LEU A 61 6.21 -17.86 2.89
N PRO A 62 6.80 -16.85 3.55
CA PRO A 62 7.50 -17.06 4.81
C PRO A 62 6.49 -17.27 5.95
N VAL A 63 6.78 -18.27 6.78
CA VAL A 63 5.93 -18.71 7.90
C VAL A 63 6.75 -18.74 9.18
N VAL A 64 6.21 -18.17 10.24
CA VAL A 64 6.79 -18.17 11.59
C VAL A 64 5.94 -19.04 12.50
N LYS A 65 6.57 -19.73 13.44
CA LYS A 65 5.85 -20.52 14.43
C LYS A 65 5.40 -19.66 15.61
N ASP A 66 4.13 -19.75 15.94
CA ASP A 66 3.53 -19.20 17.16
C ASP A 66 4.06 -19.93 18.42
N GLU A 67 3.79 -19.37 19.61
CA GLU A 67 4.06 -20.01 20.92
C GLU A 67 3.40 -21.40 21.03
N ASN A 68 2.28 -21.58 20.33
CA ASN A 68 1.54 -22.84 20.22
C ASN A 68 2.06 -23.78 19.11
N ASN A 69 3.25 -23.53 18.56
CA ASN A 69 3.87 -24.28 17.45
C ASN A 69 2.98 -24.33 16.19
N ARG A 70 2.14 -23.32 15.99
CA ARG A 70 1.28 -23.16 14.81
C ARG A 70 1.97 -22.29 13.76
N ASP A 71 1.77 -22.64 12.50
CA ASP A 71 2.34 -21.94 11.35
C ASP A 71 1.55 -20.65 11.05
N ILE A 72 2.16 -19.49 11.29
CA ILE A 72 1.62 -18.16 10.97
C ILE A 72 2.29 -17.65 9.70
N VAL A 73 1.50 -17.52 8.64
CA VAL A 73 1.94 -16.96 7.36
C VAL A 73 2.12 -15.45 7.49
N ILE A 74 3.31 -14.94 7.16
CA ILE A 74 3.56 -13.51 7.08
C ILE A 74 2.93 -13.00 5.77
N LYS A 75 1.78 -12.35 5.90
CA LYS A 75 1.01 -11.81 4.77
C LYS A 75 1.80 -10.72 4.04
N ASN A 76 1.58 -10.59 2.74
CA ASN A 76 2.20 -9.59 1.86
C ASN A 76 3.73 -9.71 1.70
N PHE A 77 4.34 -10.80 2.16
CA PHE A 77 5.75 -11.10 1.91
C PHE A 77 5.92 -12.42 1.16
N ALA A 78 6.87 -12.46 0.23
CA ALA A 78 7.24 -13.67 -0.49
C ALA A 78 8.76 -13.75 -0.59
N THR A 79 9.31 -14.93 -0.31
CA THR A 79 10.75 -15.19 -0.39
C THR A 79 11.05 -15.98 -1.67
N CYS A 80 12.02 -15.51 -2.44
CA CYS A 80 12.51 -16.21 -3.62
C CYS A 80 13.28 -17.46 -3.20
N ARG A 81 13.03 -18.61 -3.84
CA ARG A 81 13.72 -19.87 -3.54
C ARG A 81 15.18 -19.92 -3.98
N SER A 82 15.56 -19.13 -5.00
CA SER A 82 16.92 -19.16 -5.56
C SER A 82 17.87 -18.19 -4.86
N CYS A 83 17.45 -16.94 -4.68
CA CYS A 83 18.30 -15.91 -4.06
C CYS A 83 17.98 -15.69 -2.58
N TYR A 84 16.93 -16.32 -2.07
CA TYR A 84 16.49 -16.20 -0.69
C TYR A 84 16.19 -14.76 -0.23
N ALA A 85 16.01 -13.83 -1.17
CA ALA A 85 15.56 -12.49 -0.87
C ALA A 85 14.05 -12.45 -0.66
N THR A 86 13.62 -11.72 0.36
CA THR A 86 12.20 -11.53 0.71
C THR A 86 11.70 -10.21 0.15
N TYR A 87 10.54 -10.24 -0.49
CA TYR A 87 9.93 -9.11 -1.16
C TYR A 87 8.52 -8.87 -0.64
N VAL A 88 8.15 -7.59 -0.59
CA VAL A 88 6.77 -7.17 -0.36
C VAL A 88 5.98 -7.36 -1.66
N PHE A 89 4.78 -7.93 -1.54
CA PHE A 89 3.83 -8.03 -2.64
C PHE A 89 2.41 -7.71 -2.16
N THR A 90 1.62 -7.13 -3.06
CA THR A 90 0.21 -6.84 -2.80
C THR A 90 -0.62 -8.09 -3.09
N TYR A 91 -1.48 -8.49 -2.17
CA TYR A 91 -2.43 -9.59 -2.40
C TYR A 91 -3.24 -9.36 -3.68
N GLY A 92 -3.38 -10.39 -4.51
CA GLY A 92 -4.03 -10.29 -5.83
C GLY A 92 -3.15 -9.74 -6.97
N SER A 93 -1.91 -9.33 -6.71
CA SER A 93 -0.96 -8.87 -7.73
C SER A 93 0.40 -9.52 -7.57
N THR A 94 0.89 -10.17 -8.63
CA THR A 94 2.23 -10.78 -8.65
C THR A 94 3.23 -9.99 -9.49
N LYS A 95 2.94 -8.71 -9.76
CA LYS A 95 3.76 -7.84 -10.62
C LYS A 95 5.16 -7.61 -10.06
N SER A 96 5.28 -7.41 -8.74
CA SER A 96 6.58 -7.23 -8.06
C SER A 96 7.40 -8.52 -8.14
N LEU A 97 6.77 -9.67 -7.89
CA LEU A 97 7.40 -11.00 -7.94
C LEU A 97 7.87 -11.37 -9.35
N ASN A 98 7.04 -11.13 -10.37
CA ASN A 98 7.38 -11.40 -11.78
C ASN A 98 8.54 -10.53 -12.30
N SER A 99 8.78 -9.38 -11.69
CA SER A 99 9.88 -8.48 -12.09
C SER A 99 11.24 -8.92 -11.54
N HIS A 100 11.24 -9.91 -10.64
CA HIS A 100 12.43 -10.42 -9.99
C HIS A 100 13.38 -11.15 -10.96
N LYS A 101 14.69 -10.92 -10.80
CA LYS A 101 15.72 -11.43 -11.73
C LYS A 101 15.69 -12.96 -11.87
N CYS A 102 15.53 -13.70 -10.78
CA CYS A 102 15.49 -15.17 -10.83
C CYS A 102 14.25 -15.73 -11.55
N VAL A 103 13.18 -14.95 -11.74
CA VAL A 103 12.04 -15.38 -12.58
C VAL A 103 12.36 -15.24 -14.07
N LYS A 104 13.12 -14.20 -14.43
CA LYS A 104 13.51 -13.93 -15.82
C LYS A 104 14.55 -14.92 -16.33
N GLU A 105 15.49 -15.33 -15.48
CA GLU A 105 16.54 -16.29 -15.85
C GLU A 105 15.98 -17.68 -16.18
N LEU A 106 14.90 -18.10 -15.51
CA LEU A 106 14.19 -19.35 -15.84
C LEU A 106 13.48 -19.30 -17.21
N SER A 107 12.98 -18.13 -17.61
CA SER A 107 12.34 -17.96 -18.92
C SER A 107 13.33 -17.97 -20.10
N SER A 108 14.62 -17.73 -19.84
CA SER A 108 15.67 -17.70 -20.88
C SER A 108 16.34 -19.04 -21.16
N ILE A 109 16.07 -20.10 -20.39
CA ILE A 109 16.74 -21.41 -20.52
C ILE A 109 15.91 -22.43 -21.32
N SER A 110 14.64 -22.16 -21.63
CA SER A 110 13.78 -23.10 -22.35
C SER A 110 13.73 -22.81 -23.86
N THR A 111 14.80 -23.16 -24.58
CA THR A 111 14.81 -23.26 -26.05
C THR A 111 14.09 -24.55 -26.47
N SER A 112 12.79 -24.45 -26.70
CA SER A 112 12.03 -25.46 -27.45
C SER A 112 10.85 -24.79 -28.16
N PRO A 113 10.73 -24.94 -29.51
CA PRO A 113 9.73 -24.23 -30.29
C PRO A 113 8.39 -24.97 -30.24
N SER A 114 7.47 -24.54 -29.38
CA SER A 114 6.07 -24.99 -29.49
C SER A 114 5.06 -23.97 -28.98
N THR A 115 4.13 -23.68 -29.88
CA THR A 115 2.78 -23.15 -29.67
C THR A 115 2.66 -21.78 -29.00
N LYS A 116 2.41 -20.79 -29.85
CA LYS A 116 1.84 -19.47 -29.53
C LYS A 116 0.52 -19.65 -28.76
N SER A 117 0.56 -19.64 -27.42
CA SER A 117 -0.60 -19.26 -26.63
C SER A 117 -0.63 -17.73 -26.55
N PRO A 118 -1.74 -17.04 -26.85
CA PRO A 118 -1.82 -15.60 -26.70
C PRO A 118 -1.70 -15.27 -25.21
N SER A 119 -0.51 -14.81 -24.82
CA SER A 119 -0.26 -14.24 -23.51
C SER A 119 -1.20 -13.05 -23.35
N LEU A 120 -2.18 -13.20 -22.46
CA LEU A 120 -2.92 -12.10 -21.85
C LEU A 120 -1.96 -11.31 -20.96
N ASN A 121 -0.98 -10.65 -21.58
CA ASN A 121 -0.28 -9.53 -20.99
C ASN A 121 -1.32 -8.43 -20.81
N SER A 122 -1.93 -8.37 -19.61
CA SER A 122 -2.66 -7.18 -19.21
C SER A 122 -1.68 -6.02 -19.28
N LYS A 123 -1.81 -5.21 -20.33
CA LYS A 123 -1.04 -3.99 -20.54
C LYS A 123 -1.19 -3.15 -19.28
N ILE A 124 -0.18 -3.16 -18.41
CA ILE A 124 -0.01 -2.11 -17.42
C ILE A 124 0.34 -0.88 -18.25
N ASN A 125 -0.68 -0.08 -18.57
CA ASN A 125 -0.50 1.18 -19.26
C ASN A 125 0.33 2.10 -18.35
N ARG A 126 1.65 2.01 -18.47
CA ARG A 126 2.53 3.02 -17.89
C ARG A 126 2.24 4.33 -18.62
N PHE A 127 1.92 5.37 -17.86
CA PHE A 127 1.80 6.71 -18.42
C PHE A 127 3.10 7.09 -19.14
N SER A 128 2.99 7.76 -20.29
CA SER A 128 4.15 8.35 -20.94
C SER A 128 4.81 9.38 -20.00
N SER A 129 6.10 9.63 -20.20
CA SER A 129 6.84 10.66 -19.46
C SER A 129 6.13 12.02 -19.50
N GLU A 130 5.58 12.37 -20.65
CA GLU A 130 4.84 13.62 -20.85
C GLU A 130 3.59 13.70 -19.97
N LYS A 131 2.76 12.65 -19.98
CA LYS A 131 1.55 12.58 -19.14
C LYS A 131 1.88 12.64 -17.65
N LYS A 132 2.98 12.00 -17.23
CA LYS A 132 3.45 12.05 -15.84
C LYS A 132 3.87 13.46 -15.45
N LYS A 133 4.58 14.18 -16.33
CA LYS A 133 5.00 15.57 -16.10
C LYS A 133 3.79 16.50 -15.99
N THR A 134 2.81 16.37 -16.90
CA THR A 134 1.56 17.14 -16.84
C THR A 134 0.80 16.88 -15.55
N LEU A 135 0.62 15.62 -15.16
CA LEU A 135 -0.06 15.26 -13.91
C LEU A 135 0.65 15.84 -12.69
N THR A 136 1.98 15.76 -12.65
CA THR A 136 2.81 16.32 -11.57
C THR A 136 2.58 17.83 -11.46
N SER A 137 2.57 18.55 -12.60
CA SER A 137 2.34 20.00 -12.63
C SER A 137 0.94 20.38 -12.15
N LEU A 138 -0.09 19.61 -12.52
CA LEU A 138 -1.47 19.86 -12.09
C LEU A 138 -1.65 19.65 -10.59
N ILE A 139 -1.07 18.59 -10.04
CA ILE A 139 -1.09 18.31 -8.60
C ILE A 139 -0.36 19.41 -7.82
N ALA A 140 0.84 19.80 -8.27
CA ALA A 140 1.60 20.89 -7.65
C ALA A 140 0.80 22.21 -7.66
N LEU A 141 0.18 22.54 -8.79
CA LEU A 141 -0.67 23.73 -8.89
C LEU A 141 -1.86 23.68 -7.91
N TRP A 142 -2.55 22.54 -7.84
CA TRP A 142 -3.67 22.34 -6.92
C TRP A 142 -3.25 22.51 -5.46
N ILE A 143 -2.11 21.94 -5.07
CA ILE A 143 -1.53 22.07 -3.73
C ILE A 143 -1.27 23.54 -3.40
N CYS A 144 -0.60 24.28 -4.29
CA CYS A 144 -0.29 25.69 -4.08
C CYS A 144 -1.56 26.56 -4.00
N GLN A 145 -2.52 26.33 -4.90
CA GLN A 145 -3.76 27.13 -4.95
C GLN A 145 -4.68 26.89 -3.75
N SER A 146 -4.73 25.66 -3.25
CA SER A 146 -5.62 25.26 -2.16
C SER A 146 -4.92 25.20 -0.79
N ILE A 147 -3.64 25.59 -0.73
CA ILE A 147 -2.76 25.51 0.44
C ILE A 147 -2.91 24.16 1.15
N ARG A 148 -2.68 23.07 0.40
CA ARG A 148 -2.73 21.71 0.93
C ARG A 148 -1.34 21.28 1.42
N PRO A 149 -1.26 20.40 2.43
CA PRO A 149 0.01 19.77 2.77
C PRO A 149 0.47 18.87 1.61
N ILE A 150 1.78 18.81 1.36
CA ILE A 150 2.35 17.99 0.29
C ILE A 150 2.03 16.50 0.49
N SER A 151 1.95 16.04 1.74
CA SER A 151 1.62 14.67 2.12
C SER A 151 0.24 14.18 1.64
N ILE A 152 -0.64 15.07 1.18
CA ILE A 152 -1.95 14.68 0.62
C ILE A 152 -1.83 13.74 -0.59
N VAL A 153 -0.71 13.76 -1.31
CA VAL A 153 -0.48 12.87 -2.46
C VAL A 153 -0.17 11.43 -2.05
N GLU A 154 0.18 11.23 -0.79
CA GLU A 154 0.45 9.93 -0.15
C GLU A 154 -0.75 9.44 0.68
N ASP A 155 -1.80 10.25 0.78
CA ASP A 155 -3.01 9.90 1.52
C ASP A 155 -3.75 8.74 0.81
N GLU A 156 -3.94 7.64 1.54
CA GLU A 156 -4.60 6.44 1.04
C GLU A 156 -6.04 6.74 0.58
N GLY A 157 -6.75 7.64 1.26
CA GLY A 157 -8.10 8.05 0.88
C GLY A 157 -8.11 8.75 -0.49
N PHE A 158 -7.20 9.69 -0.69
CA PHE A 158 -7.03 10.39 -1.96
C PHE A 158 -6.66 9.44 -3.11
N LEU A 159 -5.72 8.53 -2.88
CA LEU A 159 -5.31 7.52 -3.87
C LEU A 159 -6.48 6.60 -4.27
N ASN A 160 -7.27 6.15 -3.28
CA ASN A 160 -8.46 5.33 -3.53
C ASN A 160 -9.50 6.07 -4.36
N ILE A 161 -9.71 7.38 -4.13
CA ILE A 161 -10.62 8.20 -4.94
C ILE A 161 -10.15 8.25 -6.40
N ILE A 162 -8.86 8.53 -6.64
CA ILE A 162 -8.31 8.57 -8.01
C ILE A 162 -8.46 7.21 -8.68
N GLN A 163 -8.13 6.13 -7.98
CA GLN A 163 -8.24 4.78 -8.53
C GLN A 163 -9.69 4.44 -8.89
N GLN A 164 -10.63 4.75 -8.00
CA GLN A 164 -12.05 4.54 -8.25
C GLN A 164 -12.52 5.35 -9.46
N TYR A 165 -12.09 6.60 -9.57
CA TYR A 165 -12.41 7.45 -10.72
C TYR A 165 -11.84 6.88 -12.03
N LEU A 166 -10.60 6.40 -12.04
CA LEU A 166 -9.99 5.74 -13.20
C LEU A 166 -10.69 4.43 -13.58
N SER A 167 -11.35 3.77 -12.62
CA SER A 167 -12.07 2.52 -12.85
C SER A 167 -13.42 2.71 -13.54
N TRP A 168 -14.04 3.89 -13.43
CA TRP A 168 -15.42 4.12 -13.86
C TRP A 168 -15.62 4.11 -15.37
N ASP A 169 -14.62 4.48 -16.17
CA ASP A 169 -14.90 4.83 -17.57
C ASP A 169 -13.96 4.21 -18.61
N GLY A 170 -13.22 3.15 -18.26
CA GLY A 170 -12.38 2.43 -19.23
C GLY A 170 -11.33 3.30 -19.97
N GLY A 171 -11.10 4.54 -19.55
CA GLY A 171 -10.21 5.51 -20.18
C GLY A 171 -10.82 6.47 -21.20
N LEU A 172 -12.15 6.59 -21.35
CA LEU A 172 -12.82 7.43 -22.36
C LEU A 172 -13.38 8.76 -21.82
N PHE A 173 -12.54 9.54 -21.11
CA PHE A 173 -12.88 10.85 -20.54
C PHE A 173 -12.98 11.99 -21.57
N ASN A 174 -13.62 11.78 -22.72
CA ASN A 174 -13.59 12.78 -23.78
C ASN A 174 -14.63 13.90 -23.61
N ASN A 175 -15.51 13.88 -22.60
CA ASN A 175 -16.56 14.91 -22.48
C ASN A 175 -17.21 15.11 -21.09
N ILE A 176 -16.60 14.67 -19.98
CA ILE A 176 -17.19 14.89 -18.66
C ILE A 176 -16.68 16.22 -18.08
N TYR A 177 -17.58 17.16 -17.83
CA TYR A 177 -17.26 18.41 -17.15
C TYR A 177 -16.90 18.12 -15.69
N GLY A 178 -15.73 18.61 -15.24
CA GLY A 178 -15.22 18.35 -13.89
C GLY A 178 -16.17 18.72 -12.74
N ASN A 179 -17.09 19.66 -12.99
CA ASN A 179 -18.08 20.10 -12.01
C ASN A 179 -19.24 19.10 -11.79
N ASP A 180 -19.48 18.20 -12.74
CA ASP A 180 -20.59 17.24 -12.66
C ASP A 180 -20.16 15.92 -12.00
N ILE A 181 -18.84 15.69 -11.88
CA ILE A 181 -18.25 14.49 -11.28
C ILE A 181 -18.21 14.60 -9.76
N LEU A 182 -17.80 15.78 -9.26
CA LEU A 182 -17.53 15.94 -7.85
C LEU A 182 -18.81 16.34 -7.11
N PRO A 183 -19.20 15.60 -6.05
CA PRO A 183 -20.35 15.98 -5.26
C PRO A 183 -20.12 17.33 -4.59
N SER A 184 -21.20 18.08 -4.40
CA SER A 184 -21.14 19.37 -3.70
C SER A 184 -20.65 19.20 -2.26
N ARG A 185 -20.08 20.27 -1.69
CA ARG A 185 -19.66 20.31 -0.28
C ARG A 185 -20.78 19.87 0.67
N SER A 186 -22.01 20.33 0.44
CA SER A 186 -23.16 19.96 1.28
C SER A 186 -23.46 18.46 1.22
N THR A 187 -23.32 17.85 0.04
CA THR A 187 -23.46 16.39 -0.15
C THR A 187 -22.40 15.63 0.62
N ILE A 188 -21.13 16.03 0.50
CA ILE A 188 -20.01 15.41 1.23
C ILE A 188 -20.22 15.54 2.73
N THR A 189 -20.57 16.73 3.24
CA THR A 189 -20.82 16.94 4.67
C THR A 189 -21.95 16.06 5.20
N ARG A 190 -23.04 15.91 4.43
CA ARG A 190 -24.14 15.02 4.79
C ARG A 190 -23.69 13.56 4.85
N GLU A 191 -22.89 13.14 3.89
CA GLU A 191 -22.36 11.78 3.84
C GLU A 191 -21.38 11.49 4.98
N ILE A 192 -20.51 12.44 5.33
CA ILE A 192 -19.64 12.34 6.52
C ILE A 192 -20.47 12.14 7.79
N LYS A 193 -21.53 12.94 7.98
CA LYS A 193 -22.42 12.79 9.15
C LYS A 193 -23.08 11.42 9.19
N ARG A 194 -23.54 10.92 8.04
CA ARG A 194 -24.15 9.60 7.90
C ARG A 194 -23.15 8.51 8.32
N GLN A 195 -21.97 8.47 7.70
CA GLN A 195 -20.94 7.47 8.03
C GLN A 195 -20.46 7.56 9.48
N ALA A 196 -20.30 8.78 10.01
CA ALA A 196 -19.93 8.95 11.42
C ALA A 196 -21.01 8.44 12.39
N ASN A 197 -22.29 8.51 12.03
CA ASN A 197 -23.37 7.91 12.81
C ASN A 197 -23.30 6.38 12.75
N ASP A 198 -23.14 5.80 11.56
CA ASP A 198 -23.04 4.35 11.37
C ASP A 198 -21.87 3.76 12.17
N ILE A 199 -20.71 4.41 12.11
CA ILE A 199 -19.51 4.01 12.87
C ILE A 199 -19.76 4.12 14.37
N ARG A 200 -20.36 5.23 14.84
CA ARG A 200 -20.69 5.42 16.27
C ARG A 200 -21.68 4.38 16.78
N GLU A 201 -22.67 4.00 15.98
CA GLU A 201 -23.63 2.96 16.34
C GLU A 201 -22.93 1.60 16.49
N HIS A 202 -22.09 1.24 15.52
CA HIS A 202 -21.32 0.00 15.54
C HIS A 202 -20.36 -0.04 16.75
N GLN A 203 -19.56 1.01 16.95
CA GLN A 203 -18.66 1.13 18.09
C GLN A 203 -19.41 1.17 19.42
N GLY A 204 -20.60 1.78 19.47
CA GLY A 204 -21.43 1.86 20.66
C GLY A 204 -21.87 0.48 21.18
N VAL A 205 -22.03 -0.52 20.31
CA VAL A 205 -22.28 -1.91 20.74
C VAL A 205 -21.05 -2.48 21.48
N ILE A 206 -19.86 -2.27 20.93
CA ILE A 206 -18.60 -2.75 21.49
C ILE A 206 -18.31 -2.05 22.82
N LEU A 207 -18.45 -0.73 22.86
CA LEU A 207 -18.22 0.08 24.05
C LEU A 207 -19.20 -0.28 25.16
N ARG A 208 -20.51 -0.46 24.87
CA ARG A 208 -21.47 -0.91 25.90
C ARG A 208 -21.13 -2.27 26.48
N LYS A 209 -20.56 -3.18 25.68
CA LYS A 209 -20.09 -4.48 26.18
C LYS A 209 -18.87 -4.31 27.09
N GLY A 210 -17.89 -3.50 26.69
CA GLY A 210 -16.72 -3.21 27.52
C GLY A 210 -17.06 -2.50 28.82
N ALA A 211 -18.02 -1.57 28.79
CA ALA A 211 -18.49 -0.85 29.98
C ALA A 211 -19.08 -1.81 31.03
N LYS A 212 -19.90 -2.79 30.59
CA LYS A 212 -20.46 -3.82 31.48
C LYS A 212 -19.42 -4.76 32.08
N GLN A 213 -18.24 -4.85 31.47
CA GLN A 213 -17.12 -5.66 31.92
C GLN A 213 -16.09 -4.84 32.70
N GLU A 214 -16.38 -3.56 32.98
CA GLU A 214 -15.50 -2.64 33.71
C GLU A 214 -14.08 -2.53 33.09
N CYS A 215 -13.95 -2.74 31.79
CA CYS A 215 -12.67 -2.75 31.08
C CYS A 215 -12.44 -1.52 30.20
N LEU A 216 -13.23 -0.45 30.36
CA LEU A 216 -13.03 0.81 29.66
C LEU A 216 -12.25 1.81 30.53
N ALA A 217 -11.24 2.41 29.92
CA ALA A 217 -10.57 3.60 30.44
C ALA A 217 -10.83 4.77 29.49
N ILE A 218 -10.99 5.97 30.05
CA ILE A 218 -11.14 7.21 29.28
C ILE A 218 -9.96 8.12 29.66
N SER A 219 -9.15 8.49 28.67
CA SER A 219 -8.19 9.58 28.84
C SER A 219 -8.90 10.89 28.54
N SER A 220 -8.92 11.81 29.52
CA SER A 220 -9.29 13.19 29.27
C SER A 220 -8.04 13.94 28.82
N ASP A 221 -7.87 14.10 27.51
CA ASP A 221 -6.84 14.98 26.98
C ASP A 221 -7.33 16.41 27.17
N PHE A 222 -6.92 17.05 28.26
CA PHE A 222 -7.11 18.49 28.44
C PHE A 222 -6.17 19.21 27.48
N MET A 223 -6.74 19.94 26.52
CA MET A 223 -5.98 20.89 25.72
C MET A 223 -5.84 22.17 26.55
N GLU A 224 -4.63 22.41 27.08
CA GLU A 224 -4.20 23.72 27.60
C GLU A 224 -4.06 24.75 26.47
#